data_AF-A0A258LQW4-F1
#
_entry.id   AF-A0A258LQW4-F1
#
_cell.length_a   1.000
_cell.length_b   1.000
_cell.length_c   1.000
_cell.angle_alpha   90.00
_cell.angle_beta   90.00
_cell.angle_gamma   90.00
#
_symmetry.space_group_name_H-M   'P 1'
#
loop_
_entity.id
_entity.type
_entity.pdbx_description
1 polymer ?
#
loop_
_entity_poly.entity_id
_entity_poly.type
_entity_poly.pdbx_seq_one_letter_code
_entity_poly.pdbx_strand_id
1 'polypeptide(L)'
;MAVSAAVALLAITAVTQPPPRLIWNASASVPIGLYAISPPRPPAAGDLVAVEPPAPLAGFLSEGGYLPPGVPLLKHVAALPGQRVCRIGRTIMIDAAIVAEASLRDRRGRGHG
;
A
#
# COMPACT_ATOMS: atom_id res chain seq x y z
N MET A 1 -30.44 -30.04 4.55
CA MET A 1 -28.97 -30.03 4.34
C MET A 1 -28.42 -28.67 3.91
N ALA A 2 -28.99 -27.97 2.92
CA ALA A 2 -28.46 -26.68 2.45
C ALA A 2 -28.45 -25.55 3.51
N VAL A 3 -29.50 -25.45 4.34
CA VAL A 3 -29.59 -24.44 5.41
C VAL A 3 -28.50 -24.64 6.47
N SER A 4 -28.24 -25.90 6.87
CA SER A 4 -27.20 -26.24 7.84
C SER A 4 -25.79 -25.90 7.33
N ALA A 5 -25.54 -26.10 6.03
CA ALA A 5 -24.27 -25.72 5.40
C ALA A 5 -24.09 -24.19 5.35
N ALA A 6 -25.14 -23.43 5.05
CA ALA A 6 -25.09 -21.97 5.05
C ALA A 6 -24.82 -21.39 6.45
N VAL A 7 -25.48 -21.93 7.48
CA VAL A 7 -25.26 -21.52 8.88
C VAL A 7 -23.83 -21.84 9.32
N ALA A 8 -23.29 -23.01 8.95
CA ALA A 8 -21.90 -23.36 9.25
C ALA A 8 -20.90 -22.42 8.56
N LEU A 9 -21.12 -22.09 7.28
CA LEU A 9 -20.27 -21.14 6.56
C LEU A 9 -20.27 -19.75 7.23
N LEU A 10 -21.45 -19.24 7.60
CA LEU A 10 -21.58 -17.96 8.30
C LEU A 10 -20.86 -17.99 9.66
N ALA A 11 -21.04 -19.05 10.44
CA ALA A 11 -20.35 -19.22 11.72
C ALA A 11 -18.82 -19.23 11.55
N ILE A 12 -18.30 -19.94 10.54
CA ILE A 12 -16.87 -19.97 10.23
C ILE A 12 -16.36 -18.58 9.86
N THR A 13 -17.06 -17.85 8.98
CA THR A 13 -16.64 -16.48 8.59
C THR A 13 -16.68 -15.49 9.75
N ALA A 14 -17.68 -15.61 10.63
CA ALA A 14 -17.81 -14.76 11.81
C ALA A 14 -16.69 -15.00 12.83
N VAL A 15 -16.29 -16.27 13.02
CA VAL A 15 -15.21 -16.66 13.94
C VAL A 15 -13.83 -16.31 13.36
N THR A 16 -13.63 -16.47 12.05
CA THR A 16 -12.32 -16.28 11.42
C THR A 16 -12.02 -14.85 11.00
N GLN A 17 -13.03 -13.97 10.91
CA GLN A 17 -12.93 -12.56 10.48
C GLN A 17 -11.84 -12.33 9.43
N PRO A 18 -11.89 -13.03 8.28
CA PRO A 18 -10.83 -12.94 7.30
C PRO A 18 -10.68 -11.47 6.87
N PRO A 19 -9.43 -10.95 6.78
CA PRO A 19 -9.22 -9.57 6.41
C PRO A 19 -9.90 -9.28 5.06
N PRO A 20 -10.50 -8.08 4.88
CA PRO A 20 -11.18 -7.73 3.65
C PRO A 20 -10.22 -7.88 2.48
N ARG A 21 -10.55 -8.78 1.56
CA ARG A 21 -9.68 -9.10 0.41
C ARG A 21 -9.78 -8.07 -0.71
N LEU A 22 -10.53 -6.99 -0.54
CA LEU A 22 -10.80 -6.02 -1.59
C LEU A 22 -10.55 -4.59 -1.09
N ILE A 23 -9.74 -3.84 -1.82
CA ILE A 23 -9.44 -2.43 -1.56
C ILE A 23 -9.86 -1.61 -2.78
N TRP A 24 -10.55 -0.49 -2.55
CA TRP A 24 -10.81 0.50 -3.59
C TRP A 24 -9.71 1.58 -3.60
N ASN A 25 -8.95 1.66 -4.68
CA ASN A 25 -7.99 2.75 -4.89
C ASN A 25 -8.70 3.97 -5.48
N ALA A 26 -8.98 4.96 -4.63
CA ALA A 26 -9.61 6.22 -5.04
C ALA A 26 -8.63 7.27 -5.59
N SER A 27 -7.32 6.97 -5.65
CA SER A 27 -6.30 7.94 -6.03
C SER A 27 -5.51 7.51 -7.26
N ALA A 28 -5.08 8.46 -8.09
CA ALA A 28 -4.28 8.19 -9.29
C ALA A 28 -2.81 7.82 -9.00
N SER A 29 -2.46 7.27 -7.83
CA SER A 29 -1.09 6.78 -7.53
C SER A 29 -0.76 5.49 -8.24
N VAL A 30 -1.78 4.66 -8.40
CA VAL A 30 -1.85 3.49 -9.27
C VAL A 30 -3.21 3.58 -9.99
N PRO A 31 -3.52 2.71 -10.97
CA PRO A 31 -4.82 2.76 -11.64
C PRO A 31 -5.97 2.78 -10.64
N ILE A 32 -6.94 3.67 -10.86
CA ILE A 32 -8.15 3.75 -10.02
C ILE A 32 -8.96 2.47 -10.24
N GLY A 33 -9.41 1.82 -9.17
CA GLY A 33 -10.16 0.57 -9.28
C GLY A 33 -10.15 -0.30 -8.02
N LEU A 34 -10.73 -1.49 -8.17
CA LEU A 34 -10.83 -2.49 -7.12
C LEU A 34 -9.65 -3.48 -7.20
N TYR A 35 -8.96 -3.66 -6.08
CA TYR A 35 -7.78 -4.52 -5.97
C TYR A 35 -8.05 -5.67 -5.01
N ALA A 36 -7.65 -6.89 -5.39
CA ALA A 36 -7.71 -8.05 -4.52
C ALA A 36 -6.41 -8.24 -3.73
N ILE A 37 -6.50 -8.41 -2.41
CA ILE A 37 -5.35 -8.76 -1.57
C ILE A 37 -5.10 -10.26 -1.66
N SER A 38 -3.91 -10.61 -2.14
CA SER A 38 -3.44 -11.99 -2.19
C SER A 38 -2.76 -12.39 -0.87
N PRO A 39 -2.67 -13.70 -0.55
CA PRO A 39 -1.90 -14.18 0.59
C PRO A 39 -0.45 -13.65 0.56
N PRO A 40 0.18 -13.44 1.73
CA PRO A 40 1.55 -12.95 1.79
C PRO A 40 2.52 -13.88 1.07
N ARG A 41 3.41 -13.30 0.27
CA ARG A 41 4.55 -13.97 -0.36
C ARG A 41 5.76 -13.04 -0.32
N PRO A 42 6.99 -13.56 -0.47
CA PRO A 42 8.15 -12.72 -0.68
C PRO A 42 7.91 -11.73 -1.83
N PRO A 43 8.14 -10.42 -1.63
CA PRO A 43 7.97 -9.42 -2.68
C PRO A 43 9.06 -9.53 -3.73
N ALA A 44 8.70 -9.23 -4.97
CA ALA A 44 9.59 -9.04 -6.10
C ALA A 44 9.59 -7.57 -6.52
N ALA A 45 10.66 -7.12 -7.17
CA ALA A 45 10.71 -5.78 -7.74
C ALA A 45 9.59 -5.61 -8.78
N GLY A 46 8.91 -4.46 -8.72
CA GLY A 46 7.74 -4.17 -9.55
C GLY A 46 6.41 -4.69 -9.01
N ASP A 47 6.40 -5.49 -7.95
CA ASP A 47 5.13 -5.91 -7.32
C ASP A 47 4.37 -4.71 -6.77
N LEU A 48 3.04 -4.74 -6.92
CA LEU A 48 2.13 -3.84 -6.23
C LEU A 48 1.73 -4.44 -4.89
N VAL A 49 2.07 -3.76 -3.79
CA VAL A 49 1.80 -4.24 -2.43
C VAL A 49 0.89 -3.28 -1.66
N ALA A 50 0.05 -3.86 -0.80
CA ALA A 50 -0.68 -3.13 0.22
C ALA A 50 0.19 -3.07 1.49
N VAL A 51 0.49 -1.87 1.96
CA VAL A 51 1.38 -1.63 3.10
C VAL A 51 0.67 -0.74 4.11
N GLU A 52 0.63 -1.18 5.36
CA GLU A 52 0.18 -0.35 6.47
C GLU A 52 1.27 0.70 6.79
N PRO A 53 0.94 2.00 6.73
CA PRO A 53 1.91 3.03 7.11
C PRO A 53 2.21 2.94 8.62
N PRO A 54 3.47 3.12 9.05
CA PRO A 54 3.80 3.19 10.47
C PRO A 54 3.06 4.36 11.14
N ALA A 55 2.75 4.24 12.43
CA ALA A 55 1.85 5.15 13.14
C ALA A 55 2.13 6.67 12.92
N PRO A 56 3.39 7.16 12.97
CA PRO A 56 3.66 8.57 12.70
C PRO A 56 3.29 8.99 11.26
N LEU A 57 3.55 8.14 10.28
CA LEU A 57 3.20 8.39 8.88
C LEU A 57 1.69 8.28 8.66
N ALA A 58 1.03 7.33 9.30
CA ALA A 58 -0.42 7.16 9.24
C ALA A 58 -1.14 8.42 9.76
N GLY A 59 -0.70 8.98 10.89
CA GLY A 59 -1.22 10.22 11.46
C GLY A 59 -1.07 11.39 10.48
N PHE A 60 0.14 11.63 9.97
CA PHE A 60 0.40 12.68 8.99
C PHE A 60 -0.48 12.55 7.72
N LEU A 61 -0.63 11.33 7.20
CA LEU A 61 -1.46 11.09 6.01
C LEU A 61 -2.94 11.32 6.31
N SER A 62 -3.42 10.97 7.50
CA SER A 62 -4.80 11.17 7.93
C SER A 62 -5.11 12.64 8.19
N GLU A 63 -4.28 13.34 8.97
CA GLU A 63 -4.43 14.78 9.26
C GLU A 63 -4.34 15.62 7.98
N GLY A 64 -3.46 15.21 7.07
CA GLY A 64 -3.42 15.78 5.74
C GLY A 64 -4.68 15.48 4.93
N GLY A 65 -5.44 14.43 5.20
CA GLY A 65 -6.53 13.97 4.31
C GLY A 65 -6.01 13.32 3.03
N TYR A 66 -4.82 12.72 3.07
CA TYR A 66 -4.26 11.90 2.00
C TYR A 66 -4.74 10.44 2.07
N LEU A 67 -4.91 9.90 3.28
CA LEU A 67 -5.28 8.51 3.51
C LEU A 67 -6.11 8.39 4.79
N PRO A 68 -7.31 7.78 4.77
CA PRO A 68 -8.07 7.57 5.98
C PRO A 68 -7.34 6.64 6.98
N PRO A 69 -7.60 6.76 8.29
CA PRO A 69 -7.04 5.85 9.29
C PRO A 69 -7.33 4.38 8.99
N GLY A 70 -6.33 3.51 9.16
CA GLY A 70 -6.47 2.06 8.97
C GLY A 70 -6.57 1.60 7.51
N VAL A 71 -6.49 2.50 6.54
CA VAL A 71 -6.45 2.15 5.11
C VAL A 71 -5.00 1.92 4.69
N PRO A 72 -4.66 0.78 4.05
CA PRO A 72 -3.30 0.54 3.57
C PRO A 72 -2.96 1.39 2.33
N LEU A 73 -1.67 1.67 2.16
CA LEU A 73 -1.12 2.29 0.96
C LEU A 73 -0.90 1.23 -0.12
N LEU A 74 -1.25 1.55 -1.37
CA LEU A 74 -0.81 0.79 -2.54
C LEU A 74 0.48 1.40 -3.10
N LYS A 75 1.56 0.60 -3.15
CA LYS A 75 2.89 1.03 -3.60
C LYS A 75 3.59 -0.06 -4.40
N HIS A 76 4.38 0.35 -5.39
CA HIS A 76 5.27 -0.56 -6.11
C HIS A 76 6.56 -0.79 -5.31
N VAL A 77 7.02 -2.03 -5.29
CA VAL A 77 8.32 -2.41 -4.71
C VAL A 77 9.42 -1.98 -5.67
N ALA A 78 10.24 -1.01 -5.27
CA ALA A 78 11.34 -0.52 -6.11
C ALA A 78 12.66 -1.27 -5.88
N ALA A 79 12.92 -1.71 -4.65
CA ALA A 79 14.16 -2.36 -4.24
C ALA A 79 13.91 -3.56 -3.32
N LEU A 80 14.83 -4.51 -3.32
CA LEU A 80 14.80 -5.73 -2.53
C LEU A 80 15.94 -5.76 -1.48
N PRO A 81 15.89 -6.67 -0.49
CA PRO A 81 16.98 -6.87 0.45
C PRO A 81 18.32 -7.11 -0.26
N GLY A 82 19.38 -6.47 0.22
CA GLY A 82 20.72 -6.51 -0.37
C GLY A 82 21.00 -5.37 -1.36
N GLN A 83 19.97 -4.71 -1.89
CA GLN A 83 20.13 -3.53 -2.73
C GLN A 83 20.31 -2.26 -1.91
N ARG A 84 21.08 -1.30 -2.44
CA ARG A 84 21.32 -0.01 -1.79
C ARG A 84 20.46 1.07 -2.41
N VAL A 85 19.57 1.64 -1.59
CA VAL A 85 18.77 2.81 -1.96
C VAL A 85 19.47 4.07 -1.47
N CYS A 86 19.79 4.98 -2.40
CA CYS A 86 20.39 6.28 -2.10
C CYS A 86 19.48 7.41 -2.59
N ARG A 87 19.44 8.51 -1.85
CA ARG A 87 18.84 9.78 -2.32
C ARG A 87 19.87 10.90 -2.22
N ILE A 88 20.17 11.55 -3.35
CA ILE A 88 21.05 12.72 -3.42
C ILE A 88 20.23 13.88 -3.96
N GLY A 89 19.90 14.85 -3.09
CA GLY A 89 18.95 15.92 -3.41
C GLY A 89 17.59 15.34 -3.82
N ARG A 90 17.24 15.48 -5.10
CA ARG A 90 16.01 14.91 -5.67
C ARG A 90 16.22 13.54 -6.31
N THR A 91 17.44 13.18 -6.66
CA THR A 91 17.72 11.95 -7.41
C THR A 91 17.66 10.75 -6.48
N ILE A 92 16.87 9.75 -6.85
CA ILE A 92 16.77 8.46 -6.17
C ILE A 92 17.49 7.42 -7.02
N MET A 93 18.40 6.68 -6.39
CA MET A 93 19.18 5.62 -7.02
C MET A 93 19.02 4.30 -6.29
N ILE A 94 19.07 3.20 -7.06
CA ILE A 94 19.19 1.84 -6.56
C ILE A 94 20.45 1.23 -7.17
N ASP A 95 21.39 0.77 -6.36
CA ASP A 95 22.66 0.19 -6.81
C ASP A 95 23.40 1.08 -7.83
N ALA A 96 23.43 2.39 -7.55
CA ALA A 96 23.97 3.46 -8.38
C ALA A 96 23.23 3.77 -9.71
N ALA A 97 22.18 3.02 -10.06
CA ALA A 97 21.31 3.37 -11.18
C ALA A 97 20.24 4.39 -10.75
N ILE A 98 20.05 5.46 -11.53
CA ILE A 98 18.97 6.44 -11.30
C ILE A 98 17.63 5.80 -11.65
N VAL A 99 16.68 5.81 -10.70
CA VAL A 99 15.36 5.18 -10.87
C VAL A 99 14.19 6.17 -10.77
N ALA A 100 14.37 7.30 -10.09
CA ALA A 100 13.33 8.30 -9.93
C ALA A 100 13.89 9.67 -9.51
N GLU A 101 13.07 10.70 -9.67
CA GLU A 101 13.28 12.00 -9.03
C GLU A 101 12.15 12.33 -8.06
N ALA A 102 12.52 12.72 -6.84
CA ALA A 102 11.57 13.19 -5.82
C ALA A 102 10.96 14.52 -6.24
N SER A 103 9.63 14.59 -6.27
CA SER A 103 8.91 15.85 -6.45
C SER A 103 9.06 16.75 -5.22
N LEU A 104 9.34 18.04 -5.44
CA LEU A 104 9.40 19.05 -4.38
C LEU A 104 8.03 19.41 -3.83
N ARG A 105 6.97 19.13 -4.60
CA ARG A 105 5.60 19.43 -4.24
C ARG A 105 4.79 18.15 -4.21
N ASP A 106 3.91 18.05 -3.24
CA ASP A 106 2.89 17.03 -3.26
C ASP A 106 1.79 17.34 -4.30
N ARG A 107 0.81 16.44 -4.40
CA ARG A 107 -0.35 16.59 -5.33
C ARG A 107 -1.21 17.83 -5.06
N ARG A 108 -1.05 18.46 -3.90
CA ARG A 108 -1.78 19.68 -3.51
C ARG A 108 -0.89 20.92 -3.59
N GLY A 109 0.29 20.81 -4.19
CA GLY A 109 1.22 21.91 -4.41
C GLY A 109 2.01 22.32 -3.16
N ARG A 110 1.88 21.61 -2.03
CA ARG A 110 2.61 21.93 -0.80
C ARG A 110 4.03 21.42 -0.92
N GLY A 111 4.99 22.30 -0.60
CA GLY A 111 6.41 21.93 -0.58
C GLY A 111 6.75 21.07 0.62
N HIS A 112 7.73 20.18 0.48
CA HIS A 112 8.53 19.72 1.63
C HIS A 112 9.84 20.52 1.61
N GLY A 113 10.03 21.34 2.64
CA GLY A 113 11.29 22.06 2.91
C GLY A 113 12.35 21.13 3.48
#